data_AF-A0A7K5RWW1-F1
#
_entry.id   AF-A0A7K5RWW1-F1
#
_cell.length_a   1.000
_cell.length_b   1.000
_cell.length_c   1.000
_cell.angle_alpha   90.00
_cell.angle_beta   90.00
_cell.angle_gamma   90.00
#
_symmetry.space_group_name_H-M   'P 1'
#
loop_
_entity.id
_entity.type
_entity.pdbx_description
1 polymer ?
#
loop_
_entity_poly.entity_id
_entity_poly.type
_entity_poly.pdbx_seq_one_letter_code
_entity_poly.pdbx_strand_id
1 'polypeptide(L)' 'QYVAIQISPNQMMIFGGSTDPCAMCFLYSIGKIGEQENKVYSNLLCDLLIKQLKIPSDRFFISIFDISPGNVGWNNTTFA' A
#
# COMPACT_ATOMS: atom_id res chain seq x y z
N GLN A 1 10.16 -14.40 2.66
CA GLN A 1 9.87 -14.24 4.10
C GLN A 1 9.99 -12.79 4.60
N TYR A 2 10.17 -11.78 3.72
CA TYR A 2 10.35 -10.37 4.12
C TYR A 2 9.16 -9.47 3.74
N VAL A 3 7.93 -10.01 3.83
CA VAL A 3 6.72 -9.25 3.54
C VAL A 3 5.92 -9.13 4.82
N ALA A 4 5.68 -7.90 5.25
CA ALA A 4 4.77 -7.57 6.33
C ALA A 4 3.48 -6.99 5.73
N ILE A 5 2.33 -7.38 6.30
CA ILE A 5 1.01 -6.90 5.87
C ILE A 5 0.28 -6.40 7.11
N GLN A 6 -0.29 -5.21 7.02
CA GLN A 6 -1.19 -4.66 8.03
C GLN A 6 -2.52 -4.31 7.36
N ILE A 7 -3.62 -4.74 7.98
CA ILE A 7 -4.98 -4.38 7.58
C ILE A 7 -5.65 -3.75 8.81
N SER A 8 -6.07 -2.49 8.67
CA SER A 8 -6.78 -1.76 9.73
C SER A 8 -8.22 -1.52 9.30
N PRO A 9 -9.18 -2.41 9.63
CA PRO A 9 -10.59 -2.20 9.30
C PRO A 9 -11.24 -1.16 10.24
N ASN A 10 -12.51 -0.81 9.97
CA ASN A 10 -13.34 0.06 10.82
C ASN A 10 -12.73 1.44 11.10
N GLN A 11 -12.03 1.99 10.12
CA GLN A 11 -11.44 3.33 10.23
C GLN A 11 -12.50 4.39 9.91
N MET A 12 -12.46 5.50 10.65
CA MET A 12 -13.24 6.70 10.32
C MET A 12 -12.56 7.41 9.15
N MET A 13 -13.08 7.27 7.94
CA MET A 13 -12.48 7.80 6.72
C MET A 13 -13.50 8.51 5.83
N ILE A 14 -13.03 9.53 5.12
CA ILE A 14 -13.78 10.27 4.09
C ILE A 14 -12.89 10.36 2.85
N PHE A 15 -13.44 10.05 1.68
CA PHE A 15 -12.78 10.24 0.39
C PHE A 15 -13.69 11.02 -0.55
N GLY A 16 -13.20 12.16 -1.06
CA GLY A 16 -14.00 13.05 -1.90
C GLY A 16 -15.27 13.59 -1.22
N GLY A 17 -15.26 13.76 0.10
CA GLY A 17 -16.41 14.23 0.88
C GLY A 17 -17.47 13.16 1.23
N SER A 18 -17.32 11.92 0.75
CA SER A 18 -18.21 10.80 1.10
C SER A 18 -17.55 9.82 2.08
N THR A 19 -18.36 9.26 2.98
CA THR A 19 -18.04 8.15 3.89
C THR A 19 -18.26 6.76 3.27
N ASP A 20 -18.68 6.69 2.00
CA ASP A 20 -18.75 5.43 1.26
C ASP A 20 -17.38 4.73 1.27
N PRO A 21 -17.36 3.37 1.20
CA PRO A 21 -16.13 2.58 1.32
C PRO A 21 -14.96 3.18 0.53
N CYS A 22 -13.84 3.36 1.23
CA CYS A 22 -12.61 3.93 0.70
C CYS A 22 -11.41 3.31 1.43
N ALA A 23 -10.22 3.47 0.85
CA ALA A 23 -8.98 3.00 1.48
C ALA A 23 -7.83 3.97 1.25
N MET A 24 -6.84 3.89 2.13
CA MET A 24 -5.54 4.50 1.92
C MET A 24 -4.47 3.43 2.13
N CYS A 25 -3.66 3.22 1.11
CA CYS A 25 -2.69 2.14 1.07
C CYS A 25 -1.28 2.69 0.94
N PHE A 26 -0.35 2.03 1.62
CA PHE A 26 1.06 2.37 1.58
C PHE A 26 1.86 1.11 1.29
N LEU A 27 2.67 1.15 0.24
CA LEU A 27 3.62 0.09 -0.11
C LEU A 27 5.03 0.61 0.10
N TYR A 28 5.74 0.01 1.03
CA TYR A 28 7.14 0.32 1.32
C TYR A 28 8.01 -0.85 0.89
N SER A 29 9.09 -0.57 0.15
CA SER A 29 10.04 -1.59 -0.28
C SER A 29 11.45 -1.04 -0.32
N ILE A 30 12.44 -1.91 -0.07
CA ILE A 30 13.84 -1.62 -0.34
C ILE A 30 14.13 -2.01 -1.79
N GLY A 31 14.20 -1.01 -2.68
CA GLY A 31 14.28 -1.24 -4.11
C GLY A 31 13.02 -1.91 -4.67
N LYS A 32 13.12 -2.37 -5.93
CA LYS A 32 11.97 -2.89 -6.71
C LYS A 32 10.82 -1.91 -6.86
N ILE A 33 11.09 -0.62 -6.72
CA ILE A 33 10.17 0.48 -6.98
C ILE A 33 10.65 1.20 -8.24
N GLY A 34 9.73 1.47 -9.15
CA GLY A 34 10.03 2.04 -10.46
C GLY A 34 8.75 2.25 -11.25
N GLU A 35 8.80 3.03 -12.33
CA GLU A 35 7.57 3.38 -13.08
C GLU A 35 6.78 2.14 -13.54
N GLN A 36 7.48 1.13 -14.07
CA GLN A 36 6.85 -0.08 -14.58
C GLN A 36 6.37 -1.00 -13.46
N GLU A 37 7.21 -1.21 -12.45
CA GLU A 37 6.87 -1.98 -11.25
C GLU A 37 5.64 -1.39 -10.55
N ASN A 38 5.61 -0.07 -10.39
CA ASN A 38 4.51 0.64 -9.73
C ASN A 38 3.19 0.49 -10.49
N LYS A 39 3.22 0.48 -11.83
CA LYS A 39 2.03 0.19 -12.66
C LYS A 39 1.49 -1.22 -12.41
N VAL A 40 2.39 -2.22 -12.34
CA VAL A 40 2.02 -3.61 -12.05
C VAL A 40 1.44 -3.74 -10.63
N TYR A 41 2.10 -3.16 -9.62
CA TYR A 41 1.64 -3.20 -8.23
C TYR A 41 0.30 -2.50 -8.05
N SER A 42 0.13 -1.32 -8.66
CA SER A 42 -1.11 -0.56 -8.60
C SER A 42 -2.27 -1.36 -9.16
N ASN A 43 -2.07 -2.04 -10.31
CA ASN A 43 -3.09 -2.90 -10.90
C ASN A 43 -3.45 -4.08 -9.97
N LEU A 44 -2.45 -4.83 -9.50
CA LEU A 44 -2.68 -5.99 -8.62
C LEU A 44 -3.39 -5.62 -7.31
N LEU A 45 -2.97 -4.52 -6.68
CA LEU A 45 -3.57 -4.05 -5.42
C LEU A 45 -4.97 -3.49 -5.66
N CYS A 46 -5.19 -2.74 -6.74
CA CYS A 46 -6.51 -2.25 -7.14
C CYS A 46 -7.49 -3.41 -7.31
N ASP A 47 -7.10 -4.43 -8.07
CA ASP A 47 -7.87 -5.65 -8.28
C ASP A 47 -8.23 -6.37 -6.97
N LEU A 48 -7.27 -6.47 -6.04
CA LEU A 48 -7.49 -7.10 -4.73
C LEU A 48 -8.49 -6.30 -3.88
N LEU A 49 -8.35 -4.98 -3.81
CA LEU A 49 -9.25 -4.11 -3.04
C LEU A 49 -10.68 -4.16 -3.57
N ILE A 50 -10.85 -4.14 -4.89
CA ILE A 50 -12.17 -4.27 -5.53
C ILE A 50 -12.77 -5.66 -5.26
N LYS A 51 -12.00 -6.72 -5.50
CA LYS A 51 -12.52 -8.09 -5.41
C LYS A 51 -12.84 -8.50 -3.97
N GLN A 52 -11.94 -8.21 -3.03
CA GLN A 52 -12.03 -8.70 -1.65
C GLN A 52 -12.77 -7.74 -0.72
N LEU A 53 -12.55 -6.43 -0.87
CA LEU A 53 -13.11 -5.42 0.05
C LEU A 53 -14.28 -4.64 -0.55
N LYS A 54 -14.57 -4.84 -1.85
CA LYS A 54 -15.66 -4.17 -2.58
C LYS A 54 -15.56 -2.64 -2.57
N ILE A 55 -14.33 -2.12 -2.50
CA ILE A 55 -14.06 -0.68 -2.59
C ILE A 55 -14.00 -0.27 -4.07
N PRO A 56 -14.74 0.75 -4.50
CA PRO A 56 -14.65 1.27 -5.87
C PRO A 56 -13.24 1.75 -6.23
N SER A 57 -12.81 1.53 -7.49
CA SER A 57 -11.45 1.80 -7.96
C SER A 57 -11.00 3.26 -7.85
N ASP A 58 -11.96 4.19 -7.85
CA ASP A 58 -11.76 5.62 -7.77
C ASP A 58 -11.75 6.17 -6.33
N ARG A 59 -11.87 5.28 -5.32
CA ARG A 59 -12.00 5.65 -3.90
C ARG A 59 -10.84 5.20 -3.02
N PHE A 60 -9.66 5.00 -3.61
CA PHE A 60 -8.45 4.77 -2.84
C PHE A 60 -7.20 5.31 -3.53
N PHE A 61 -6.18 5.59 -2.72
CA PHE A 61 -4.84 5.85 -3.18
C PHE A 61 -3.87 4.77 -2.69
N ILE A 62 -2.89 4.45 -3.53
CA ILE A 62 -1.74 3.60 -3.18
C ILE A 62 -0.50 4.48 -3.30
N SER A 63 0.10 4.82 -2.17
CA SER A 63 1.39 5.51 -2.13
C SER A 63 2.50 4.47 -2.06
N ILE A 64 3.46 4.55 -3.00
CA ILE A 64 4.56 3.59 -3.11
C ILE A 64 5.87 4.32 -2.81
N PHE A 65 6.67 3.75 -1.92
CA PHE A 65 7.90 4.35 -1.41
C PHE A 65 9.08 3.40 -1.62
N ASP A 66 10.10 3.89 -2.31
CA ASP A 66 11.43 3.28 -2.28
C ASP A 66 12.14 3.76 -1.01
N ILE A 67 12.44 2.83 -0.10
CA ILE A 67 13.15 3.12 1.14
C ILE A 67 14.58 2.59 1.03
N SER A 68 15.56 3.42 1.37
CA SER A 68 16.95 2.95 1.46
C SER A 68 17.12 1.87 2.54
N PRO A 69 18.01 0.88 2.35
CA PRO A 69 18.19 -0.21 3.30
C PRO A 69 18.55 0.27 4.73
N GLY A 70 19.35 1.34 4.84
CA GLY A 70 19.73 1.93 6.12
C GLY A 70 18.59 2.60 6.89
N ASN A 71 17.47 2.90 6.22
CA ASN A 71 16.29 3.50 6.83
C ASN A 71 15.24 2.46 7.26
N VAL A 72 15.54 1.17 7.16
CA VAL A 72 14.67 0.08 7.61
C VAL A 72 15.38 -0.72 8.69
N GLY A 73 14.89 -0.60 9.94
CA GLY A 73 15.38 -1.39 11.07
C GLY A 73 14.79 -2.80 11.06
N TRP A 74 15.63 -3.80 11.29
CA TRP A 74 15.21 -5.20 11.46
C TRP A 74 16.27 -5.99 12.22
N ASN A 75 15.82 -6.89 13.10
CA ASN A 75 16.69 -7.85 13.80
C ASN A 75 17.92 -7.21 14.48
N ASN A 76 17.69 -6.19 15.31
CA ASN A 76 18.71 -5.45 16.06
C ASN A 76 19.76 -4.70 15.20
N THR A 77 19.52 -4.53 13.90
CA THR A 77 20.34 -3.72 12.98
C THR A 77 19.43 -3.03 11.95
N THR A 78 20.00 -2.52 10.85
CA THR A 78 19.28 -2.11 9.64
C THR A 78 19.60 -3.06 8.48
N PHE A 79 18.96 -2.85 7.32
CA PHE A 79 19.28 -3.61 6.11
C PHE A 79 20.51 -3.08 5.34
N ALA A 80 21.20 -2.07 5.86
CA ALA A 80 22.47 -1.60 5.30
C ALA A 80 23.66 -2.48 5.70
#